data_AF-A0AAV6Z1Z3-F1
#
_entry.id   AF-A0AAV6Z1Z3-F1
#
_cell.length_a   1.000
_cell.length_b   1.000
_cell.length_c   1.000
_cell.angle_alpha   90.00
_cell.angle_beta   90.00
_cell.angle_gamma   90.00
#
_symmetry.space_group_name_H-M   'P 1'
#
loop_
_entity.id
_entity.type
_entity.pdbx_description
1 polymer ?
#
loop_
_entity_poly.entity_id
_entity_poly.type
_entity_poly.pdbx_seq_one_letter_code
_entity_poly.pdbx_strand_id
1 'polypeptide(L)' 'MLRNTMPHFPMALNGGPNMWAITTEERAKHDQQFSSLKPIGGLITGEQARTFFLQSGLPPAVLAEIW' A
#
# COMPACT_ATOMS: atom_id res chain seq x y z
N MET A 1 -7.00 -34.12 26.57
CA MET A 1 -7.89 -34.05 25.39
C MET A 1 -7.78 -32.65 24.79
N LEU A 2 -7.38 -32.55 23.52
CA LEU A 2 -7.06 -31.31 22.81
C LEU A 2 -8.30 -30.55 22.27
N ARG A 3 -8.22 -29.21 22.26
CA ARG A 3 -8.57 -28.27 21.16
C ARG A 3 -8.43 -26.81 21.67
N ASN A 4 -7.30 -26.14 21.46
CA ASN A 4 -6.98 -25.33 20.27
C ASN A 4 -8.01 -24.21 19.98
N THR A 5 -7.92 -23.11 20.72
CA THR A 5 -8.48 -21.81 20.33
C THR A 5 -7.44 -21.06 19.50
N MET A 6 -7.48 -21.23 18.19
CA MET A 6 -6.78 -20.33 17.27
C MET A 6 -7.42 -18.95 17.38
N PRO A 7 -6.65 -17.87 17.64
CA PRO A 7 -7.14 -16.53 17.38
C PRO A 7 -7.39 -16.44 15.87
N HIS A 8 -8.65 -16.22 15.51
CA HIS A 8 -9.04 -15.92 14.15
C HIS A 8 -8.42 -14.56 13.79
N PHE A 9 -7.22 -14.58 13.21
CA PHE A 9 -6.71 -13.44 12.47
C PHE A 9 -7.62 -13.26 11.27
N PRO A 10 -8.28 -12.10 11.11
CA PRO A 10 -9.14 -11.88 9.96
C PRO A 10 -8.28 -12.10 8.73
N MET A 11 -8.68 -13.08 7.93
CA MET A 11 -8.06 -13.37 6.64
C MET A 11 -8.20 -12.10 5.81
N ALA A 12 -7.12 -11.32 5.69
CA ALA A 12 -7.01 -10.23 4.74
C ALA A 12 -6.93 -10.84 3.33
N LEU A 13 -8.01 -11.47 2.89
CA LEU A 13 -8.22 -11.77 1.49
C LEU A 13 -8.63 -10.47 0.83
N ASN A 14 -7.75 -9.95 -0.01
CA ASN A 14 -7.85 -8.73 -0.79
C ASN A 14 -8.98 -8.80 -1.87
N GLY A 15 -10.21 -9.14 -1.46
CA GLY A 15 -11.33 -9.36 -2.37
C GLY A 15 -12.70 -9.61 -1.73
N GLY A 16 -12.88 -9.30 -0.44
CA GLY A 16 -14.22 -9.18 0.19
C GLY A 16 -14.74 -7.74 0.18
N PRO A 17 -15.90 -7.40 0.80
CA PRO A 17 -16.49 -6.05 0.85
C PRO A 17 -15.61 -4.95 1.50
N ASN A 18 -14.36 -5.26 1.81
CA ASN A 18 -13.29 -4.38 2.30
C ASN A 18 -12.16 -4.19 1.26
N MET A 19 -12.40 -4.48 -0.03
CA MET A 19 -11.39 -4.42 -1.10
C MET A 19 -10.68 -3.05 -1.23
N TRP A 20 -11.36 -1.96 -0.84
CA TRP A 20 -10.79 -0.60 -0.82
C TRP A 20 -10.29 -0.17 0.56
N ALA A 21 -10.41 -1.02 1.58
CA ALA A 21 -9.94 -0.68 2.92
C ALA A 21 -8.44 -0.89 3.00
N ILE A 22 -7.72 0.19 3.32
CA ILE A 22 -6.29 0.13 3.59
C ILE A 22 -6.13 -0.37 5.04
N THR A 23 -5.55 -1.55 5.22
CA THR A 23 -5.29 -2.11 6.56
C THR A 23 -4.17 -1.33 7.27
N THR A 24 -4.06 -1.49 8.59
CA THR A 24 -2.98 -0.85 9.37
C THR A 24 -1.59 -1.28 8.90
N GLU A 25 -1.43 -2.55 8.53
CA GLU A 25 -0.19 -3.10 8.00
C GLU A 25 0.15 -2.49 6.64
N GLU A 26 -0.82 -2.42 5.73
CA GLU A 26 -0.65 -1.76 4.45
C GLU A 26 -0.28 -0.29 4.67
N ARG A 27 -0.98 0.43 5.55
CA ARG A 27 -0.67 1.83 5.86
C ARG A 27 0.78 2.00 6.33
N ALA A 28 1.26 1.15 7.24
CA ALA A 28 2.63 1.21 7.75
C ALA A 28 3.66 0.98 6.63
N LYS A 29 3.39 0.05 5.71
CA LYS A 29 4.25 -0.20 4.54
C LYS A 29 4.29 1.00 3.60
N HIS A 30 3.13 1.59 3.28
CA HIS A 30 3.06 2.79 2.45
C HIS A 30 3.78 3.99 3.10
N ASP A 31 3.69 4.13 4.43
CA ASP A 31 4.37 5.18 5.19
C ASP A 31 5.91 5.04 5.14
N GLN A 32 6.41 3.80 5.25
CA GLN A 32 7.84 3.50 5.07
C GLN A 32 8.33 3.82 3.65
N GLN A 33 7.53 3.47 2.63
CA GLN A 33 7.83 3.79 1.24
C GLN A 33 7.85 5.31 1.03
N PHE A 34 6.86 6.02 1.57
CA PHE A 34 6.78 7.48 1.51
C PHE A 34 7.99 8.14 2.18
N SER A 35 8.36 7.71 3.38
CA SER A 35 9.55 8.20 4.09
C SER A 35 10.84 7.97 3.30
N SER A 36 10.94 6.87 2.56
CA SER A 36 12.11 6.57 1.71
C SER A 36 12.24 7.53 0.51
N LEU A 37 11.14 8.16 0.09
CA LEU A 37 11.15 9.19 -0.96
C LEU A 37 11.65 10.54 -0.48
N LYS A 38 12.01 10.67 0.81
CA LYS A 38 12.53 11.88 1.45
C LYS A 38 11.60 13.10 1.24
N PRO A 39 10.38 13.04 1.79
CA PRO A 39 9.41 14.13 1.65
C PRO A 39 9.95 15.42 2.28
N ILE A 40 9.73 16.55 1.60
CA ILE A 40 10.11 17.88 2.07
C ILE A 40 8.85 18.55 2.58
N GLY A 41 8.78 18.80 3.90
CA GLY A 41 7.57 19.34 4.53
C GLY A 41 6.36 18.40 4.47
N GLY A 42 6.59 17.08 4.42
CA GLY A 42 5.51 16.08 4.32
C GLY A 42 4.93 15.93 2.92
N LEU A 43 5.59 16.48 1.89
CA LEU A 43 5.17 16.41 0.50
C LEU A 43 6.30 15.82 -0.36
N ILE A 44 5.94 15.05 -1.38
CA ILE A 44 6.85 14.62 -2.45
C ILE A 44 6.54 15.39 -3.73
N THR A 45 7.54 15.56 -4.60
CA THR A 45 7.30 16.17 -5.92
C THR A 45 6.59 15.20 -6.86
N GLY A 46 5.90 15.73 -7.88
CA GLY A 46 5.27 14.88 -8.91
C GLY A 46 6.28 14.01 -9.65
N GLU A 47 7.53 14.46 -9.80
CA GLU A 47 8.61 13.66 -10.40
C GLU A 47 9.01 12.47 -9.50
N GLN A 48 9.11 12.68 -8.19
CA GLN A 48 9.36 11.60 -7.23
C GLN A 48 8.24 10.57 -7.22
N ALA A 49 6.98 11.05 -7.19
CA ALA A 49 5.83 10.15 -7.26
C ALA A 49 5.79 9.36 -8.56
N ARG A 50 6.00 10.02 -9.71
CA ARG A 50 6.08 9.35 -11.02
C ARG A 50 7.18 8.29 -11.05
N THR A 51 8.37 8.63 -10.58
CA THR A 51 9.51 7.70 -10.52
C THR A 51 9.17 6.50 -9.65
N PHE A 52 8.56 6.71 -8.48
CA PHE A 52 8.10 5.65 -7.60
C PHE A 52 7.08 4.72 -8.27
N PHE A 53 6.05 5.27 -8.92
CA PHE A 53 5.05 4.49 -9.63
C PHE A 53 5.61 3.72 -10.83
N LEU A 54 6.62 4.27 -11.53
CA LEU A 54 7.31 3.57 -12.61
C LEU A 54 8.06 2.31 -12.12
N GLN A 55 8.50 2.27 -10.86
CA GLN A 55 9.14 1.08 -10.29
C GLN A 55 8.18 -0.11 -10.14
N SER A 56 6.87 0.13 -10.13
CA SER A 56 5.86 -0.95 -10.10
C SER A 56 5.79 -1.74 -11.42
N GLY A 57 6.44 -1.27 -12.49
CA GLY A 57 6.44 -1.94 -13.80
C GLY A 57 5.12 -1.78 -14.57
N LEU A 58 4.25 -0.87 -14.13
CA LEU A 58 2.99 -0.57 -14.81
C LEU A 58 3.21 0.33 -16.03
N PRO A 59 2.42 0.17 -17.11
CA PRO A 59 2.49 1.04 -18.27
C PRO A 59 2.21 2.52 -17.91
N PRO A 60 2.86 3.49 -18.56
CA PRO A 60 2.63 4.91 -18.30
C PRO A 60 1.18 5.37 -18.41
N ALA A 61 0.39 4.73 -19.30
CA ALA A 61 -1.04 5.01 -19.45
C ALA A 61 -1.83 4.67 -18.18
N VAL A 62 -1.55 3.50 -17.57
CA VAL A 62 -2.20 3.07 -16.31
C VAL A 62 -1.75 3.94 -15.14
N LEU A 63 -0.48 4.33 -15.11
CA LEU A 63 0.02 5.23 -14.07
C LEU A 63 -0.62 6.61 -14.12
N ALA A 64 -0.95 7.11 -15.32
CA ALA A 64 -1.66 8.36 -15.50
C ALA A 64 -3.14 8.29 -15.06
N GLU A 65 -3.74 7.09 -15.02
CA GLU A 65 -5.10 6.89 -14.48
C GLU A 65 -5.12 6.80 -12.95
N ILE A 66 -4.02 6.40 -12.32
CA ILE A 66 -3.89 6.28 -10.86
C ILE A 66 -3.58 7.64 -10.20
N TRP A 67 -2.87 8.52 -10.91
CA TRP A 67 -2.41 9.84 -10.43
C TRP A 67 -3.46 10.93 -10.63
#